data_AF-A0A1M7SHF4-F1
#
_entry.id   AF-A0A1M7SHF4-F1
#
_cell.length_a   1.000
_cell.length_b   1.000
_cell.length_c   1.000
_cell.angle_alpha   90.00
_cell.angle_beta   90.00
_cell.angle_gamma   90.00
#
_symmetry.space_group_name_H-M   'P 1'
#
loop_
_entity.id
_entity.type
_entity.pdbx_description
1 polymer ?
#
loop_
_entity_poly.entity_id
_entity_poly.type
_entity_poly.pdbx_seq_one_letter_code
_entity_poly.pdbx_strand_id
1 'polypeptide(L)'
;MRINATDLQNAFGKYLALTEKEDIIITKNGRSVAKLTRYNEPDYFLIHEEALKYKTTRKISYEEYMELVESSDQRYELIDGEVYLLASPAFDHQVVLNEIAGYFYNYFKGKPCRSLTAPLDVRLFGYATKFEEDPNVVQPDIVVVCDEDKVNADNRYEGIPSLVVEVLSPSTKGKDMVTKLNLYMKSGVREYWIVDLAERSITHYAFSGERDIERLIILREDDIVRSPLFPGLEIRLPDLFEEIRPKTPKD
;
A
#
# COMPACT_ATOMS: atom_id res chain seq x y z
N MET A 1 -11.24 20.46 -32.89
CA MET A 1 -11.06 20.52 -34.37
C MET A 1 -10.79 19.14 -34.99
N ARG A 2 -10.86 18.99 -36.32
CA ARG A 2 -10.54 17.74 -37.04
C ARG A 2 -9.33 17.92 -37.97
N ILE A 3 -8.36 17.02 -37.90
CA ILE A 3 -7.15 17.06 -38.74
C ILE A 3 -6.86 15.68 -39.34
N ASN A 4 -6.07 15.61 -40.42
CA ASN A 4 -5.64 14.33 -40.97
C ASN A 4 -4.35 13.85 -40.24
N ALA A 5 -4.08 12.54 -40.26
CA ALA A 5 -2.93 11.95 -39.57
C ALA A 5 -1.56 12.43 -40.11
N THR A 6 -1.46 12.77 -41.40
CA THR A 6 -0.24 13.29 -42.02
C THR A 6 0.07 14.71 -41.55
N ASP A 7 -0.95 15.56 -41.40
CA ASP A 7 -0.83 16.91 -40.87
C ASP A 7 -0.39 16.87 -39.39
N LEU A 8 -0.97 15.95 -38.60
CA LEU A 8 -0.54 15.74 -37.22
C LEU A 8 0.96 15.39 -37.16
N GLN A 9 1.43 14.49 -38.02
CA GLN A 9 2.83 14.07 -38.04
C GLN A 9 3.78 15.23 -38.39
N ASN A 10 3.40 16.06 -39.36
CA ASN A 10 4.24 17.17 -39.84
C ASN A 10 4.23 18.39 -38.90
N ALA A 11 3.18 18.57 -38.11
CA ALA A 11 2.99 19.75 -37.25
C ALA A 11 2.62 19.37 -35.81
N PHE A 12 3.17 18.28 -35.28
CA PHE A 12 2.78 17.72 -33.99
C PHE A 12 2.87 18.73 -32.84
N GLY A 13 3.97 19.48 -32.74
CA GLY A 13 4.16 20.48 -31.69
C GLY A 13 3.12 21.61 -31.70
N LYS A 14 2.65 22.02 -32.90
CA LYS A 14 1.57 23.02 -33.04
C LYS A 14 0.26 22.48 -32.48
N TYR A 15 -0.06 21.23 -32.79
CA TYR A 15 -1.30 20.61 -32.32
C TYR A 15 -1.26 20.27 -30.83
N LEU A 16 -0.10 19.90 -30.28
CA LEU A 16 0.10 19.83 -28.83
C LEU A 16 -0.26 21.15 -28.15
N ALA A 17 0.26 22.28 -28.63
CA ALA A 17 -0.06 23.59 -28.06
C ALA A 17 -1.56 23.96 -28.17
N LEU A 18 -2.25 23.50 -29.22
CA LEU A 18 -3.68 23.76 -29.41
C LEU A 18 -4.57 22.95 -28.45
N THR A 19 -4.08 21.84 -27.89
CA THR A 19 -4.84 21.06 -26.89
C THR A 19 -5.16 21.84 -25.62
N GLU A 20 -4.44 22.93 -25.35
CA GLU A 20 -4.78 23.84 -24.24
C GLU A 20 -6.15 24.51 -24.41
N LYS A 21 -6.65 24.60 -25.64
CA LYS A 21 -7.88 25.32 -25.98
C LYS A 21 -9.02 24.39 -26.40
N GLU A 22 -8.70 23.30 -27.10
CA GLU A 22 -9.71 22.37 -27.59
C GLU A 22 -9.16 20.97 -27.88
N ASP A 23 -10.05 19.98 -27.85
CA ASP A 23 -9.73 18.63 -28.30
C ASP A 23 -9.55 18.54 -29.81
N ILE A 24 -8.61 17.70 -30.24
CA ILE A 24 -8.27 17.50 -31.65
C ILE A 24 -8.60 16.06 -32.05
N ILE A 25 -9.52 15.91 -33.00
CA ILE A 25 -9.89 14.61 -33.58
C ILE A 25 -9.02 14.36 -34.82
N ILE A 26 -8.33 13.23 -34.81
CA ILE A 26 -7.42 12.81 -35.87
C ILE A 26 -8.16 11.86 -36.81
N THR A 27 -8.04 12.09 -38.11
CA THR A 27 -8.72 11.32 -39.14
C THR A 27 -7.73 10.64 -40.08
N LYS A 28 -8.08 9.44 -40.56
CA LYS A 28 -7.35 8.68 -41.59
C LYS A 28 -8.36 8.17 -42.59
N ASN A 29 -8.16 8.46 -43.88
CA ASN A 29 -9.10 8.12 -44.96
C ASN A 29 -10.55 8.56 -44.66
N GLY A 30 -10.71 9.77 -44.10
CA GLY A 30 -12.03 10.35 -43.77
C GLY A 30 -12.71 9.79 -42.52
N ARG A 31 -12.12 8.79 -41.84
CA ARG A 31 -12.65 8.24 -40.59
C ARG A 31 -11.88 8.77 -39.38
N SER A 32 -12.58 9.07 -38.29
CA SER A 32 -11.93 9.42 -37.02
C SER A 32 -11.21 8.19 -36.47
N VAL A 33 -9.94 8.32 -36.11
CA VAL A 33 -9.09 7.20 -35.66
C VAL A 33 -8.44 7.42 -34.30
N ALA A 34 -8.29 8.69 -33.88
CA ALA A 34 -7.74 9.03 -32.58
C ALA A 34 -8.23 10.40 -32.12
N LYS A 35 -8.06 10.70 -30.84
CA LYS A 35 -8.32 12.00 -30.22
C LYS A 35 -7.08 12.41 -29.43
N LEU A 36 -6.56 13.60 -29.70
CA LEU A 36 -5.54 14.23 -28.90
C LEU A 36 -6.23 15.23 -27.97
N THR A 37 -6.02 15.06 -26.67
CA THR A 37 -6.59 15.89 -25.61
C THR A 37 -5.47 16.30 -24.66
N ARG A 38 -5.63 17.43 -23.97
CA ARG A 38 -4.68 17.84 -22.95
C ARG A 38 -4.72 16.81 -21.82
N TYR A 39 -3.56 16.23 -21.52
CA TYR A 39 -3.40 15.50 -20.28
C TYR A 39 -3.22 16.53 -19.15
N ASN A 40 -4.19 16.60 -18.24
CA ASN A 40 -3.99 17.27 -16.97
C ASN A 40 -3.41 16.21 -16.03
N GLU A 41 -2.25 16.47 -15.44
CA GLU A 41 -1.83 15.67 -14.29
C GLU A 41 -2.98 15.69 -13.28
N PRO A 42 -3.49 14.54 -12.84
CA PRO A 42 -4.39 14.49 -11.71
C PRO A 42 -3.73 15.21 -10.53
N ASP A 43 -4.45 16.04 -9.79
CA ASP A 43 -3.95 16.73 -8.59
C ASP A 43 -3.46 15.77 -7.47
N TYR A 44 -3.43 14.45 -7.73
CA TYR A 44 -2.98 13.40 -6.83
C TYR A 44 -1.45 13.19 -6.82
N PHE A 45 -0.66 13.97 -7.59
CA PHE A 45 0.81 13.85 -7.65
C PHE A 45 1.58 14.59 -6.54
N LEU A 46 1.03 14.70 -5.32
CA LEU A 46 1.80 15.21 -4.18
C LEU A 46 2.49 14.07 -3.45
N ILE A 47 3.71 13.75 -3.92
CA ILE A 47 4.75 13.12 -3.11
C ILE A 47 4.95 13.99 -1.87
N HIS A 48 4.59 13.48 -0.69
CA HIS A 48 4.84 14.17 0.58
C HIS A 48 6.21 13.81 1.14
N GLU A 49 7.24 14.54 0.70
CA GLU A 49 8.35 14.95 1.56
C GLU A 49 8.55 16.46 1.40
N GLU A 50 7.87 17.22 2.27
CA GLU A 50 8.32 18.48 2.89
C GLU A 50 7.11 19.18 3.52
N ALA A 51 7.26 19.58 4.78
CA ALA A 51 6.25 20.30 5.53
C ALA A 51 6.07 21.72 4.96
N LEU A 52 5.11 21.91 4.05
CA LEU A 52 4.63 23.24 3.67
C LEU A 52 3.10 23.31 3.55
N LYS A 53 2.52 23.99 4.56
CA LYS A 53 1.26 24.76 4.57
C LYS A 53 0.00 24.12 3.97
N TYR A 54 -0.92 23.73 4.86
CA TYR A 54 -2.35 23.45 4.66
C TYR A 54 -2.91 23.80 3.26
N LYS A 55 -2.66 22.93 2.28
CA LYS A 55 -3.58 22.74 1.16
C LYS A 55 -4.50 21.61 1.59
N THR A 56 -5.79 21.87 1.66
CA THR A 56 -6.81 20.84 1.86
C THR A 56 -6.67 19.83 0.74
N THR A 57 -6.11 18.66 1.05
CA THR A 57 -6.14 17.47 0.20
C THR A 57 -7.60 17.21 -0.14
N ARG A 58 -7.93 17.22 -1.43
CA ARG A 58 -9.27 16.82 -1.88
C ARG A 58 -9.44 15.36 -1.48
N LYS A 59 -10.35 15.11 -0.53
CA LYS A 59 -10.78 13.75 -0.23
C LYS A 59 -11.60 13.23 -1.40
N ILE A 60 -11.43 11.97 -1.74
CA ILE A 60 -12.16 11.30 -2.81
C ILE A 60 -13.08 10.22 -2.25
N SER A 61 -14.13 9.91 -3.00
CA SER A 61 -14.97 8.77 -2.69
C SER A 61 -14.30 7.45 -3.08
N TYR A 62 -14.85 6.34 -2.60
CA TYR A 62 -14.39 5.01 -3.00
C TYR A 62 -14.63 4.74 -4.49
N GLU A 63 -15.70 5.26 -5.06
CA GLU A 63 -15.98 5.17 -6.50
C GLU A 63 -14.92 5.92 -7.32
N GLU A 64 -14.55 7.14 -6.91
CA GLU A 64 -13.46 7.89 -7.54
C GLU A 64 -12.12 7.15 -7.41
N TYR A 65 -11.87 6.48 -6.28
CA TYR A 65 -10.69 5.63 -6.08
C TYR A 65 -10.68 4.44 -7.04
N MET A 66 -11.82 3.77 -7.23
CA MET A 66 -11.93 2.65 -8.16
C MET A 66 -11.70 3.10 -9.61
N GLU A 67 -12.24 4.25 -10.02
CA GLU A 67 -11.96 4.83 -11.35
C GLU A 67 -10.46 5.12 -11.54
N LEU A 68 -9.78 5.60 -10.49
CA LEU A 68 -8.33 5.83 -10.52
C LEU A 68 -7.54 4.51 -10.70
N VAL A 69 -7.87 3.49 -9.93
CA VAL A 69 -7.20 2.17 -10.00
C VAL A 69 -7.47 1.48 -11.34
N GLU A 70 -8.69 1.58 -11.88
CA GLU A 70 -9.04 0.98 -13.18
C GLU A 70 -8.39 1.69 -14.37
N SER A 71 -8.01 2.97 -14.21
CA SER A 71 -7.40 3.77 -15.27
C SER A 71 -5.87 3.85 -15.21
N SER A 72 -5.24 3.16 -14.27
CA SER A 72 -3.80 3.25 -14.00
C SER A 72 -3.18 1.89 -13.68
N ASP A 73 -1.98 1.63 -14.19
CA ASP A 73 -1.17 0.45 -13.80
C ASP A 73 -0.39 0.67 -12.49
N GLN A 74 -0.54 1.83 -11.85
CA GLN A 74 0.09 2.14 -10.56
C GLN A 74 -0.71 1.52 -9.40
N ARG A 75 -0.04 1.33 -8.26
CA ARG A 75 -0.68 0.83 -7.03
C ARG A 75 -1.00 1.98 -6.11
N TYR A 76 -2.20 1.97 -5.54
CA TYR A 76 -2.67 3.00 -4.63
C TYR A 76 -3.26 2.38 -3.36
N GLU A 77 -3.24 3.15 -2.28
CA GLU A 77 -4.05 2.94 -1.09
C GLU A 77 -5.03 4.10 -0.93
N LEU A 78 -6.17 3.83 -0.30
CA LEU A 78 -7.19 4.81 0.09
C LEU A 78 -7.30 4.79 1.62
N ILE A 79 -6.93 5.89 2.28
CA ILE A 79 -7.05 5.99 3.74
C ILE A 79 -7.68 7.34 4.10
N ASP A 80 -8.79 7.31 4.84
CA ASP A 80 -9.58 8.49 5.25
C ASP A 80 -9.95 9.41 4.08
N GLY A 81 -10.18 8.84 2.89
CA GLY A 81 -10.47 9.56 1.65
C GLY A 81 -9.25 10.17 0.95
N GLU A 82 -8.03 9.94 1.45
CA GLU A 82 -6.78 10.36 0.81
C GLU A 82 -6.16 9.20 0.04
N VAL A 83 -5.59 9.51 -1.13
CA VAL A 83 -4.91 8.52 -1.98
C VAL A 83 -3.41 8.54 -1.73
N TYR A 84 -2.83 7.36 -1.54
CA TYR A 84 -1.41 7.16 -1.35
C TYR A 84 -0.86 6.32 -2.50
N LEU A 85 0.10 6.86 -3.25
CA LEU A 85 0.79 6.12 -4.31
C LEU A 85 1.85 5.20 -3.69
N LEU A 86 1.77 3.91 -3.99
CA LEU A 86 2.74 2.92 -3.53
C LEU A 86 3.90 2.80 -4.51
N ALA A 87 5.08 3.27 -4.09
CA ALA A 87 6.32 3.07 -4.82
C ALA A 87 6.73 1.58 -4.85
N SER A 88 7.59 1.22 -5.80
CA SER A 88 8.22 -0.09 -5.79
C SER A 88 9.21 -0.20 -4.62
N PRO A 89 9.16 -1.28 -3.83
CA PRO A 89 10.07 -1.46 -2.70
C PRO A 89 11.51 -1.67 -3.15
N ALA A 90 12.45 -1.26 -2.29
CA ALA A 90 13.89 -1.48 -2.51
C ALA A 90 14.30 -2.95 -2.24
N PHE A 91 15.52 -3.30 -2.63
CA PHE A 91 16.05 -4.66 -2.47
C PHE A 91 16.03 -5.15 -1.02
N ASP A 92 16.55 -4.37 -0.07
CA ASP A 92 16.63 -4.77 1.35
C ASP A 92 15.24 -4.99 1.96
N HIS A 93 14.24 -4.20 1.53
CA HIS A 93 12.84 -4.41 1.91
C HIS A 93 12.35 -5.79 1.47
N GLN A 94 12.63 -6.18 0.23
CA GLN A 94 12.25 -7.49 -0.29
C GLN A 94 12.99 -8.64 0.38
N VAL A 95 14.26 -8.46 0.76
CA VAL A 95 15.03 -9.47 1.51
C VAL A 95 14.35 -9.75 2.85
N VAL A 96 14.13 -8.70 3.65
CA VAL A 96 13.52 -8.81 4.99
C VAL A 96 12.07 -9.33 4.91
N LEU A 97 11.27 -8.85 3.95
CA LEU A 97 9.92 -9.34 3.72
C LEU A 97 9.91 -10.86 3.44
N ASN A 98 10.80 -11.33 2.58
CA ASN A 98 10.90 -12.76 2.23
C ASN A 98 11.28 -13.62 3.43
N GLU A 99 12.20 -13.15 4.28
CA GLU A 99 12.55 -13.87 5.52
C GLU A 99 11.33 -14.01 6.44
N ILE A 100 10.60 -12.92 6.71
CA ILE A 100 9.38 -12.97 7.54
C ILE A 100 8.33 -13.91 6.91
N ALA A 101 8.12 -13.79 5.60
CA ALA A 101 7.19 -14.64 4.87
C ALA A 101 7.57 -16.13 4.96
N GLY A 102 8.86 -16.46 4.96
CA GLY A 102 9.36 -17.82 5.15
C GLY A 102 9.05 -18.39 6.54
N TYR A 103 9.31 -17.63 7.60
CA TYR A 103 8.93 -18.01 8.97
C TYR A 103 7.42 -18.19 9.10
N PHE A 104 6.64 -17.24 8.56
CA PHE A 104 5.18 -17.28 8.64
C PHE A 104 4.61 -18.46 7.86
N TYR A 105 5.07 -18.68 6.62
CA TYR A 105 4.64 -19.82 5.81
C TYR A 105 4.86 -21.15 6.53
N ASN A 106 6.05 -21.35 7.09
CA ASN A 106 6.37 -22.57 7.84
C ASN A 106 5.48 -22.73 9.08
N TYR A 107 5.23 -21.64 9.81
CA TYR A 107 4.40 -21.68 11.01
C TYR A 107 2.92 -21.94 10.70
N PHE A 108 2.37 -21.36 9.63
CA PHE A 108 0.95 -21.45 9.26
C PHE A 108 0.63 -22.67 8.37
N LYS A 109 1.63 -23.39 7.88
CA LYS A 109 1.41 -24.59 7.07
C LYS A 109 0.56 -25.63 7.80
N GLY A 110 -0.60 -25.96 7.23
CA GLY A 110 -1.55 -26.93 7.79
C GLY A 110 -2.39 -26.40 8.96
N LYS A 111 -2.36 -25.09 9.24
CA LYS A 111 -3.21 -24.41 10.23
C LYS A 111 -4.40 -23.72 9.55
N PRO A 112 -5.46 -23.36 10.30
CA PRO A 112 -6.63 -22.69 9.74
C PRO A 112 -6.37 -21.25 9.27
N CYS A 113 -5.28 -20.62 9.72
CA CYS A 113 -4.87 -19.29 9.25
C CYS A 113 -3.79 -19.40 8.16
N ARG A 114 -3.71 -18.38 7.30
CA ARG A 114 -2.71 -18.27 6.23
C ARG A 114 -2.05 -16.89 6.23
N SER A 115 -0.74 -16.88 6.01
CA SER A 115 0.00 -15.66 5.70
C SER A 115 0.03 -15.39 4.20
N LEU A 116 -0.19 -14.14 3.80
CA LEU A 116 -0.17 -13.67 2.42
C LEU A 116 0.70 -12.41 2.32
N THR A 117 1.32 -12.17 1.16
CA THR A 117 2.16 -10.99 0.89
C THR A 117 1.47 -10.05 -0.08
N ALA A 118 1.84 -8.76 -0.05
CA ALA A 118 1.49 -7.81 -1.09
C ALA A 118 1.96 -8.28 -2.50
N PRO A 119 1.28 -7.86 -3.58
CA PRO A 119 0.08 -7.04 -3.60
C PRO A 119 -1.18 -7.85 -3.23
N LEU A 120 -1.95 -7.33 -2.28
CA LEU A 120 -3.27 -7.83 -1.91
C LEU A 120 -4.07 -6.66 -1.32
N ASP A 121 -5.17 -6.29 -1.97
CA ASP A 121 -6.07 -5.25 -1.43
C ASP A 121 -6.79 -5.78 -0.20
N VAL A 122 -6.72 -5.01 0.89
CA VAL A 122 -7.47 -5.26 2.12
C VAL A 122 -8.40 -4.07 2.36
N ARG A 123 -9.71 -4.37 2.42
CA ARG A 123 -10.77 -3.41 2.68
C ARG A 123 -11.03 -3.29 4.17
N LEU A 124 -10.83 -2.09 4.71
CA LEU A 124 -10.98 -1.76 6.12
C LEU A 124 -11.95 -0.59 6.29
N PHE A 125 -12.42 -0.38 7.53
CA PHE A 125 -13.50 0.57 7.79
C PHE A 125 -13.48 1.27 9.15
N GLY A 126 -12.31 1.43 9.74
CA GLY A 126 -12.15 2.20 10.97
C GLY A 126 -13.13 1.76 12.06
N TYR A 127 -13.77 2.73 12.74
CA TYR A 127 -14.79 2.44 13.77
C TYR A 127 -16.16 2.04 13.21
N ALA A 128 -16.35 2.09 11.90
CA ALA A 128 -17.62 1.75 11.30
C ALA A 128 -17.92 0.24 11.44
N THR A 129 -19.13 -0.14 11.04
CA THR A 129 -19.56 -1.54 11.07
C THR A 129 -19.51 -2.20 9.70
N LYS A 130 -19.43 -1.38 8.65
CA LYS A 130 -19.45 -1.80 7.25
C LYS A 130 -18.49 -0.96 6.43
N PHE A 131 -18.01 -1.55 5.35
CA PHE A 131 -17.07 -0.90 4.43
C PHE A 131 -17.63 0.39 3.81
N GLU A 132 -18.92 0.40 3.45
CA GLU A 132 -19.55 1.52 2.76
C GLU A 132 -19.69 2.78 3.63
N GLU A 133 -19.58 2.64 4.95
CA GLU A 133 -19.69 3.74 5.91
C GLU A 133 -18.38 4.54 6.06
N ASP A 134 -17.24 3.87 5.88
CA ASP A 134 -15.89 4.43 6.03
C ASP A 134 -14.90 3.64 5.15
N PRO A 135 -14.93 3.77 3.81
CA PRO A 135 -14.18 2.89 2.94
C PRO A 135 -12.68 3.22 2.95
N ASN A 136 -11.87 2.24 3.34
CA ASN A 136 -10.41 2.32 3.32
C ASN A 136 -9.82 1.08 2.62
N VAL A 137 -8.84 1.27 1.75
CA VAL A 137 -8.16 0.19 1.02
C VAL A 137 -6.66 0.31 1.24
N VAL A 138 -6.04 -0.74 1.76
CA VAL A 138 -4.58 -0.80 1.99
C VAL A 138 -3.99 -2.04 1.32
N GLN A 139 -2.67 -2.03 1.10
CA GLN A 139 -1.90 -3.20 0.64
C GLN A 139 -0.70 -3.43 1.57
N PRO A 140 -0.93 -3.99 2.76
CA PRO A 140 0.16 -4.23 3.70
C PRO A 140 1.14 -5.27 3.16
N ASP A 141 2.43 -5.15 3.51
CA ASP A 141 3.48 -6.05 3.04
C ASP A 141 3.19 -7.53 3.34
N ILE A 142 2.70 -7.83 4.56
CA ILE A 142 2.26 -9.17 4.97
C ILE A 142 0.97 -9.06 5.78
N VAL A 143 0.03 -9.97 5.51
CA VAL A 143 -1.17 -10.15 6.32
C VAL A 143 -1.33 -11.61 6.74
N VAL A 144 -1.93 -11.83 7.91
CA VAL A 144 -2.39 -13.16 8.34
C VAL A 144 -3.91 -13.14 8.46
N VAL A 145 -4.56 -13.98 7.67
CA VAL A 145 -6.02 -14.14 7.65
C VAL A 145 -6.39 -15.49 8.26
N CYS A 146 -7.49 -15.54 9.02
CA CYS A 146 -7.97 -16.75 9.71
C CYS A 146 -9.41 -17.12 9.32
N ASP A 147 -9.95 -16.39 8.36
CA ASP A 147 -11.34 -16.33 7.93
C ASP A 147 -11.38 -16.37 6.38
N GLU A 148 -10.76 -17.38 5.78
CA GLU A 148 -10.73 -17.55 4.31
C GLU A 148 -12.14 -17.71 3.70
N ASP A 149 -13.16 -18.00 4.51
CA ASP A 149 -14.57 -17.95 4.11
C ASP A 149 -15.06 -16.53 3.76
N LYS A 150 -14.29 -15.48 4.10
CA LYS A 150 -14.49 -14.08 3.70
C LYS A 150 -13.89 -13.74 2.33
N VAL A 151 -13.37 -14.71 1.60
CA VAL A 151 -13.01 -14.53 0.19
C VAL A 151 -14.28 -14.64 -0.65
N ASN A 152 -14.62 -13.57 -1.37
CA ASN A 152 -15.82 -13.50 -2.18
C ASN A 152 -15.66 -14.25 -3.52
N ALA A 153 -16.74 -14.30 -4.32
CA ALA A 153 -16.75 -15.00 -5.61
C ALA A 153 -15.77 -14.45 -6.66
N ASP A 154 -15.36 -13.19 -6.52
CA ASP A 154 -14.36 -12.53 -7.37
C ASP A 154 -12.92 -12.72 -6.84
N ASN A 155 -12.73 -13.64 -5.89
CA ASN A 155 -11.44 -13.95 -5.25
C ASN A 155 -10.82 -12.74 -4.52
N ARG A 156 -11.65 -11.85 -3.97
CA ARG A 156 -11.23 -10.72 -3.13
C ARG A 156 -11.48 -11.03 -1.66
N TYR A 157 -10.51 -10.67 -0.81
CA TYR A 157 -10.64 -10.82 0.64
C TYR A 157 -11.43 -9.64 1.22
N GLU A 158 -12.50 -9.93 1.96
CA GLU A 158 -13.38 -8.93 2.59
C GLU A 158 -13.42 -9.07 4.12
N GLY A 159 -12.46 -9.79 4.70
CA GLY A 159 -12.29 -9.93 6.15
C GLY A 159 -11.35 -8.88 6.75
N ILE A 160 -11.12 -8.99 8.06
CA ILE A 160 -10.14 -8.17 8.79
C ILE A 160 -8.94 -9.08 9.13
N PRO A 161 -7.72 -8.76 8.66
CA PRO A 161 -6.55 -9.55 9.00
C PRO A 161 -6.34 -9.62 10.51
N SER A 162 -5.96 -10.79 11.00
CA SER A 162 -5.63 -11.01 12.41
C SER A 162 -4.29 -10.37 12.78
N LEU A 163 -3.33 -10.37 11.86
CA LEU A 163 -2.03 -9.74 12.02
C LEU A 163 -1.63 -9.04 10.73
N VAL A 164 -1.07 -7.83 10.84
CA VAL A 164 -0.51 -7.06 9.73
C VAL A 164 0.98 -6.78 10.00
N VAL A 165 1.83 -6.87 8.98
CA VAL A 165 3.24 -6.45 9.03
C VAL A 165 3.49 -5.41 7.95
N GLU A 166 4.14 -4.32 8.32
CA GLU A 166 4.65 -3.30 7.39
C GLU A 166 6.16 -3.19 7.53
N VAL A 167 6.89 -3.26 6.42
CA VAL A 167 8.34 -3.09 6.37
C VAL A 167 8.64 -1.67 5.89
N LEU A 168 9.17 -0.85 6.77
CA LEU A 168 9.46 0.55 6.48
C LEU A 168 10.66 0.67 5.54
N SER A 169 10.45 1.39 4.45
CA SER A 169 11.52 1.94 3.63
C SER A 169 11.89 3.34 4.10
N PRO A 170 13.09 3.87 3.78
CA PRO A 170 13.47 5.23 4.11
C PRO A 170 12.45 6.29 3.65
N SER A 171 11.76 6.05 2.53
CA SER A 171 10.77 6.95 1.94
C SER A 171 9.38 6.93 2.59
N THR A 172 9.11 6.08 3.59
CA THR A 172 7.78 5.93 4.21
C THR A 172 7.72 6.31 5.69
N LYS A 173 8.72 7.02 6.24
CA LYS A 173 8.77 7.29 7.68
C LYS A 173 7.92 8.49 8.14
N GLY A 174 7.05 8.24 9.13
CA GLY A 174 6.42 9.26 9.98
C GLY A 174 4.89 9.29 9.92
N LYS A 175 4.33 10.13 9.04
CA LYS A 175 2.87 10.38 8.98
C LYS A 175 2.08 9.12 8.57
N ASP A 176 2.59 8.40 7.58
CA ASP A 176 1.99 7.15 7.08
C ASP A 176 1.84 6.10 8.19
N MET A 177 2.87 5.95 9.02
CA MET A 177 2.89 5.00 10.13
C MET A 177 1.78 5.27 11.17
N VAL A 178 1.55 6.54 11.53
CA VAL A 178 0.49 6.92 12.48
C VAL A 178 -0.89 6.74 11.86
N THR A 179 -1.05 7.07 10.57
CA THR A 179 -2.29 6.87 9.83
C THR A 179 -2.67 5.39 9.79
N LYS A 180 -1.75 4.51 9.35
CA LYS A 180 -1.98 3.07 9.26
C LYS A 180 -2.18 2.41 10.62
N LEU A 181 -1.40 2.79 11.64
CA LEU A 181 -1.59 2.32 13.02
C LEU A 181 -3.03 2.57 13.49
N ASN A 182 -3.51 3.80 13.31
CA ASN A 182 -4.88 4.15 13.68
C ASN A 182 -5.91 3.36 12.87
N LEU A 183 -5.73 3.25 11.55
CA LEU A 183 -6.65 2.50 10.70
C LEU A 183 -6.75 1.03 11.13
N TYR A 184 -5.62 0.36 11.32
CA TYR A 184 -5.58 -1.07 11.68
C TYR A 184 -6.20 -1.32 13.06
N MET A 185 -5.81 -0.53 14.06
CA MET A 185 -6.37 -0.61 15.41
C MET A 185 -7.89 -0.41 15.37
N LYS A 186 -8.35 0.67 14.73
CA LYS A 186 -9.77 1.01 14.65
C LYS A 186 -10.56 -0.04 13.89
N SER A 187 -9.99 -0.64 12.84
CA SER A 187 -10.66 -1.64 12.02
C SER A 187 -10.73 -3.02 12.69
N GLY A 188 -10.07 -3.22 13.84
CA GLY A 188 -10.11 -4.46 14.60
C GLY A 188 -9.04 -5.48 14.23
N VAL A 189 -7.96 -5.06 13.56
CA VAL A 189 -6.73 -5.86 13.51
C VAL A 189 -6.29 -6.14 14.95
N ARG A 190 -5.74 -7.33 15.23
CA ARG A 190 -5.36 -7.73 16.60
C ARG A 190 -3.87 -7.61 16.88
N GLU A 191 -3.03 -7.78 15.87
CA GLU A 191 -1.59 -7.55 15.95
C GLU A 191 -1.08 -6.74 14.77
N TYR A 192 -0.15 -5.81 15.04
CA TYR A 192 0.49 -5.01 14.00
C TYR A 192 1.98 -4.86 14.25
N TRP A 193 2.79 -5.25 13.27
CA TRP A 193 4.24 -5.24 13.35
C TRP A 193 4.81 -4.23 12.36
N ILE A 194 5.68 -3.36 12.85
CA ILE A 194 6.37 -2.36 12.04
C ILE A 194 7.86 -2.69 12.04
N VAL A 195 8.39 -3.06 10.89
CA VAL A 195 9.79 -3.46 10.74
C VAL A 195 10.58 -2.27 10.21
N ASP A 196 11.50 -1.74 11.00
CA ASP A 196 12.35 -0.62 10.60
C ASP A 196 13.70 -1.15 10.14
N LEU A 197 13.97 -1.07 8.84
CA LEU A 197 15.22 -1.54 8.24
C LEU A 197 16.44 -0.72 8.66
N ALA A 198 16.27 0.59 8.88
CA ALA A 198 17.38 1.46 9.25
C ALA A 198 17.80 1.22 10.71
N GLU A 199 16.81 1.10 11.60
CA GLU A 199 17.04 0.85 13.02
C GLU A 199 17.18 -0.64 13.37
N ARG A 200 17.00 -1.54 12.38
CA ARG A 200 17.02 -3.00 12.55
C ARG A 200 16.19 -3.44 13.76
N SER A 201 14.94 -2.97 13.77
CA SER A 201 14.03 -3.11 14.90
C SER A 201 12.62 -3.50 14.45
N ILE A 202 11.84 -4.05 15.38
CA ILE A 202 10.41 -4.30 15.19
C ILE A 202 9.66 -3.57 16.30
N THR A 203 8.71 -2.73 15.91
CA THR A 203 7.68 -2.22 16.82
C THR A 203 6.46 -3.13 16.73
N HIS A 204 6.12 -3.77 17.84
CA HIS A 204 5.04 -4.74 17.96
C HIS A 204 3.89 -4.14 18.76
N TYR A 205 2.73 -4.03 18.10
CA TYR A 205 1.46 -3.67 18.72
C TYR A 205 0.57 -4.90 18.86
N ALA A 206 -0.06 -5.04 20.02
CA ALA A 206 -1.23 -5.89 20.19
C ALA A 206 -2.41 -5.01 20.62
N PHE A 207 -3.56 -5.24 20.00
CA PHE A 207 -4.78 -4.47 20.22
C PHE A 207 -5.82 -5.30 20.98
N SER A 208 -6.55 -4.63 21.87
CA SER A 208 -7.65 -5.24 22.61
C SER A 208 -8.89 -5.41 21.72
N GLY A 209 -9.87 -6.19 22.19
CA GLY A 209 -11.19 -6.29 21.55
C GLY A 209 -11.96 -4.96 21.50
N GLU A 210 -11.55 -3.97 22.31
CA GLU A 210 -12.13 -2.61 22.33
C GLU A 210 -11.43 -1.67 21.34
N ARG A 211 -10.53 -2.18 20.47
CA ARG A 211 -9.81 -1.41 19.44
C ARG A 211 -8.93 -0.32 20.07
N ASP A 212 -8.18 -0.69 21.10
CA ASP A 212 -7.18 0.13 21.78
C ASP A 212 -5.85 -0.63 21.91
N ILE A 213 -4.75 0.09 22.15
CA ILE A 213 -3.42 -0.50 22.35
C ILE A 213 -3.38 -1.18 23.72
N GLU A 214 -3.38 -2.52 23.71
CA GLU A 214 -3.16 -3.31 24.92
C GLU A 214 -1.67 -3.44 25.24
N ARG A 215 -0.83 -3.54 24.20
CA ARG A 215 0.61 -3.74 24.34
C ARG A 215 1.36 -3.07 23.20
N LEU A 216 2.49 -2.46 23.57
CA LEU A 216 3.51 -1.92 22.67
C LEU A 216 4.88 -2.39 23.13
N ILE A 217 5.63 -3.06 22.26
CA ILE A 217 7.02 -3.48 22.51
C ILE A 217 7.88 -3.03 21.34
N ILE A 218 9.06 -2.48 21.63
CA ILE A 218 10.08 -2.20 20.62
C ILE A 218 11.21 -3.19 20.84
N LEU A 219 11.49 -4.01 19.83
CA LEU A 219 12.50 -5.07 19.84
C LEU A 219 13.66 -4.68 18.94
N ARG A 220 14.90 -4.97 19.37
CA ARG A 220 16.13 -4.59 18.66
C ARG A 220 17.15 -5.71 18.61
N GLU A 221 17.97 -5.69 17.56
CA GLU A 221 19.20 -6.45 17.27
C GLU A 221 19.29 -7.91 17.74
N ASP A 222 19.19 -8.21 19.04
CA ASP A 222 19.31 -9.56 19.63
C ASP A 222 17.99 -10.15 20.15
N ASP A 223 16.91 -9.38 20.06
CA ASP A 223 15.60 -9.79 20.55
C ASP A 223 14.93 -10.88 19.69
N ILE A 224 13.88 -11.47 20.25
CA ILE A 224 12.99 -12.41 19.57
C ILE A 224 11.59 -11.82 19.61
N VAL A 225 11.02 -11.53 18.44
CA VAL A 225 9.59 -11.16 18.34
C VAL A 225 8.75 -12.42 18.50
N ARG A 226 7.69 -12.32 19.31
CA ARG A 226 6.73 -13.39 19.59
C ARG A 226 5.32 -12.88 19.42
N SER A 227 4.49 -13.62 18.68
CA SER A 227 3.07 -13.31 18.57
C SER A 227 2.29 -13.86 19.77
N PRO A 228 1.64 -13.03 20.60
CA PRO A 228 0.70 -13.51 21.61
C PRO A 228 -0.56 -14.14 21.00
N LEU A 229 -0.99 -13.70 19.82
CA LEU A 229 -2.14 -14.24 19.10
C LEU A 229 -1.86 -15.61 18.49
N PHE A 230 -0.61 -15.86 18.13
CA PHE A 230 -0.16 -17.11 17.51
C PHE A 230 0.96 -17.75 18.35
N PRO A 231 0.61 -18.48 19.42
CA PRO A 231 1.60 -19.13 20.29
C PRO A 231 2.57 -20.02 19.51
N GLY A 232 3.87 -19.75 19.69
CA GLY A 232 4.95 -20.47 19.00
C GLY A 232 5.39 -19.85 17.66
N LEU A 233 4.74 -18.77 17.20
CA LEU A 233 5.28 -17.93 16.13
C LEU A 233 6.34 -17.01 16.74
N GLU A 234 7.61 -17.33 16.49
CA GLU A 234 8.76 -16.59 16.99
C GLU A 234 9.76 -16.33 15.87
N ILE A 235 10.33 -15.13 15.82
CA ILE A 235 11.39 -14.77 14.86
C ILE A 235 12.50 -14.07 15.63
N ARG A 236 13.74 -14.54 15.45
CA ARG A 236 14.92 -13.88 16.00
C ARG A 236 15.29 -12.71 15.09
N LEU A 237 15.40 -11.50 15.65
CA LEU A 237 15.78 -10.32 14.87
C LEU A 237 17.17 -10.42 14.22
N PRO A 238 18.19 -11.09 14.82
CA PRO A 238 19.46 -11.32 14.14
C PRO A 238 19.28 -12.01 12.78
N ASP A 239 18.46 -13.06 12.73
CA ASP A 239 18.24 -13.87 11.54
C ASP A 239 17.53 -13.04 10.44
N LEU A 240 16.63 -12.14 10.86
CA LEU A 240 15.85 -11.29 9.95
C LEU A 240 16.70 -10.23 9.21
N PHE A 241 17.69 -9.67 9.90
CA PHE A 241 18.46 -8.53 9.40
C PHE A 241 19.87 -8.90 8.91
N GLU A 242 20.29 -10.16 8.99
CA GLU A 242 21.66 -10.58 8.70
C GLU A 242 22.12 -10.20 7.28
N GLU A 243 21.30 -10.50 6.27
CA GLU A 243 21.64 -10.29 4.86
C GLU A 243 21.69 -8.82 4.42
N ILE A 244 21.05 -7.94 5.19
CA ILE A 244 21.05 -6.49 4.92
C ILE A 244 22.11 -5.73 5.72
N ARG A 245 22.92 -6.43 6.52
CA ARG A 245 24.02 -5.79 7.25
C ARG A 245 25.04 -5.24 6.26
N PRO A 246 25.58 -4.03 6.50
CA PRO A 246 26.68 -3.52 5.70
C PRO A 246 27.82 -4.54 5.75
N LYS A 247 28.21 -5.07 4.59
CA LYS A 247 29.38 -5.94 4.52
C LYS A 247 30.57 -5.09 4.98
N THR A 248 31.24 -5.53 6.03
CA THR A 248 32.50 -4.92 6.46
C THR A 248 33.43 -4.91 5.25
N PRO A 249 34.09 -3.78 4.93
CA PRO A 249 35.09 -3.79 3.88
C PRO A 249 36.08 -4.91 4.16
N LYS A 250 36.27 -5.81 3.20
CA LYS A 250 37.42 -6.71 3.26
C LYS A 250 38.66 -5.82 3.09
N ASP A 251 39.43 -5.69 4.16
CA ASP A 251 40.78 -5.11 4.14
C ASP A 251 41.68 -5.82 3.11
#